data_AF-A0A7X7YEN9-F1
#
_entry.id   AF-A0A7X7YEN9-F1
#
_cell.length_a   1.000
_cell.length_b   1.000
_cell.length_c   1.000
_cell.angle_alpha   90.00
_cell.angle_beta   90.00
_cell.angle_gamma   90.00
#
_symmetry.space_group_name_H-M   'P 1'
#
loop_
_entity.id
_entity.type
_entity.pdbx_description
1 polymer ?
#
loop_
_entity_poly.entity_id
_entity_poly.type
_entity_poly.pdbx_seq_one_letter_code
_entity_poly.pdbx_strand_id
1 'polypeptide(L)'
;MSPQRLAIALGILAAAAAWFAAREPAFGPLMWVALLLGILWLQPAARLLLSSWQLGLIVLVVGASWLVALDHELAFRHSLLLLAASLIVVMARLHPLDRDGVFLLCLAVAATASVAVLQASGGLHAASVDLATLPPAFREAATSRIVGGRSFGTAALPGHFAALLLMAAPPLLAGLAAGTWWRRGAAAVGSGLVAVGVLLTRSLSASLVAAAVLALALVHGRRRLRPVLVVAGVLVMLTVATLLWRTDVTTLEPLHLRWRNWLVAAQAWNTHRWLGVGLGGVGQAVLATPAGETNLSPYAHNTLLQLLAELGLAGLPAVGLALMWLVRTLRRGLTSDPALALAVLVMPLHNLVDFSFYAPEVVIPWAVLAGTLAGRDPRLPDRPTPAWLLVPILVIGAFGATLLWRGEIASTEALAGASEKRGQRLVAAAAWTPWTVTPLLTACQVASDTRLDPDLLVVLDARLAERAWVRPRSGAWAECRARVLMALGRYGEALVWVREARRRTPWRHDLDELERACRGL
;
A
#
# COMPACT_ATOMS: atom_id res chain seq x y z
N MET A 1 -5.72 -16.64 30.81
CA MET A 1 -6.01 -15.55 29.84
C MET A 1 -7.47 -15.67 29.46
N SER A 2 -8.27 -14.59 29.46
CA SER A 2 -9.64 -14.72 28.95
C SER A 2 -9.61 -15.12 27.47
N PRO A 3 -10.59 -15.88 26.96
CA PRO A 3 -10.67 -16.25 25.54
C PRO A 3 -10.54 -15.04 24.61
N GLN A 4 -11.04 -13.88 25.03
CA GLN A 4 -10.87 -12.60 24.35
C GLN A 4 -9.41 -12.15 24.23
N ARG A 5 -8.64 -12.22 25.32
CA ARG A 5 -7.22 -11.84 25.29
C ARG A 5 -6.41 -12.80 24.40
N LEU A 6 -6.79 -14.08 24.33
CA LEU A 6 -6.15 -15.05 23.44
C LEU A 6 -6.44 -14.76 21.97
N ALA A 7 -7.67 -14.43 21.60
CA ALA A 7 -8.02 -14.06 20.23
C ALA A 7 -7.31 -12.77 19.79
N ILE A 8 -7.22 -11.78 20.67
CA ILE A 8 -6.48 -10.54 20.44
C ILE A 8 -4.98 -10.82 20.31
N ALA A 9 -4.41 -11.61 21.22
CA ALA A 9 -2.99 -11.98 21.18
C ALA A 9 -2.66 -12.76 19.91
N LEU A 10 -3.50 -13.69 19.49
CA LEU A 10 -3.37 -14.42 18.22
C LEU A 10 -3.56 -13.49 17.02
N GLY A 11 -4.45 -12.50 17.09
CA GLY A 11 -4.59 -11.48 16.05
C GLY A 11 -3.36 -10.56 15.94
N ILE A 12 -2.76 -10.17 17.06
CA ILE A 12 -1.52 -9.39 17.11
C ILE A 12 -0.33 -10.24 16.65
N LEU A 13 -0.21 -11.48 17.13
CA LEU A 13 0.84 -12.41 16.71
C LEU A 13 0.69 -12.78 15.25
N ALA A 14 -0.53 -12.97 14.75
CA ALA A 14 -0.80 -13.13 13.34
C ALA A 14 -0.41 -11.87 12.60
N ALA A 15 -0.82 -10.67 13.01
CA ALA A 15 -0.42 -9.41 12.36
C ALA A 15 1.11 -9.17 12.40
N ALA A 16 1.78 -9.58 13.47
CA ALA A 16 3.23 -9.46 13.65
C ALA A 16 4.01 -10.54 12.89
N ALA A 17 3.53 -11.79 12.82
CA ALA A 17 4.10 -12.84 11.98
C ALA A 17 3.85 -12.53 10.50
N ALA A 18 2.65 -12.06 10.21
CA ALA A 18 2.23 -11.55 8.92
C ALA A 18 2.97 -10.24 8.56
N TRP A 19 3.63 -9.56 9.52
CA TRP A 19 4.54 -8.46 9.22
C TRP A 19 5.82 -8.90 8.53
N PHE A 20 6.41 -9.98 9.03
CA PHE A 20 7.55 -10.63 8.39
C PHE A 20 7.11 -11.32 7.11
N ALA A 21 5.89 -11.85 7.08
CA ALA A 21 5.29 -12.47 5.93
C ALA A 21 4.50 -11.51 5.02
N ALA A 22 4.50 -10.19 5.20
CA ALA A 22 3.82 -9.27 4.27
C ALA A 22 4.51 -9.25 2.90
N ARG A 23 5.76 -9.75 2.87
CA ARG A 23 6.52 -10.09 1.68
C ARG A 23 6.12 -11.44 1.09
N GLU A 24 5.53 -12.32 1.90
CA GLU A 24 5.02 -13.60 1.44
C GLU A 24 3.67 -13.37 0.77
N PRO A 25 3.49 -13.85 -0.47
CA PRO A 25 2.23 -13.75 -1.18
C PRO A 25 1.02 -14.28 -0.36
N ALA A 26 1.24 -15.19 0.60
CA ALA A 26 0.21 -15.81 1.44
C ALA A 26 -0.40 -14.88 2.50
N PHE A 27 0.16 -13.69 2.73
CA PHE A 27 -0.30 -12.73 3.74
C PHE A 27 -1.78 -12.37 3.60
N GLY A 28 -2.19 -11.97 2.39
CA GLY A 28 -3.57 -11.54 2.12
C GLY A 28 -4.61 -12.60 2.49
N PRO A 29 -4.49 -13.83 1.97
CA PRO A 29 -5.38 -14.94 2.34
C PRO A 29 -5.46 -15.18 3.84
N LEU A 30 -4.30 -15.28 4.51
CA LEU A 30 -4.22 -15.55 5.96
C LEU A 30 -4.91 -14.44 6.76
N MET A 31 -4.70 -13.17 6.39
CA MET A 31 -5.37 -12.03 7.01
C MET A 31 -6.89 -12.14 6.88
N TRP A 32 -7.42 -12.43 5.69
CA TRP A 32 -8.86 -12.54 5.48
C TRP A 32 -9.48 -13.74 6.19
N VAL A 33 -8.79 -14.87 6.23
CA VAL A 33 -9.21 -16.04 7.04
C VAL A 33 -9.23 -15.67 8.52
N ALA A 34 -8.21 -14.96 9.02
CA ALA A 34 -8.17 -14.50 10.41
C ALA A 34 -9.33 -13.52 10.72
N LEU A 35 -9.66 -12.61 9.80
CA LEU A 35 -10.82 -11.71 9.91
C LEU A 35 -12.14 -12.50 9.96
N LEU A 36 -12.29 -13.49 9.09
CA LEU A 36 -13.47 -14.37 9.05
C LEU A 36 -13.64 -15.13 10.37
N LEU A 37 -12.58 -15.81 10.82
CA LEU A 37 -12.60 -16.55 12.08
C LEU A 37 -12.85 -15.62 13.28
N GLY A 38 -12.23 -14.44 13.29
CA GLY A 38 -12.46 -13.42 14.32
C GLY A 38 -13.92 -13.00 14.41
N ILE A 39 -14.57 -12.74 13.28
CA ILE A 39 -15.99 -12.33 13.24
C ILE A 39 -16.93 -13.48 13.60
N LEU A 40 -16.63 -14.71 13.17
CA LEU A 40 -17.41 -15.90 13.54
C LEU A 40 -17.30 -16.18 15.04
N TRP A 41 -16.14 -15.88 15.65
CA TRP A 41 -15.91 -16.02 17.09
C TRP A 41 -16.64 -14.99 17.95
N LEU A 42 -16.99 -13.83 17.39
CA LEU A 42 -17.78 -12.83 18.11
C LEU A 42 -19.19 -13.39 18.40
N GLN A 43 -19.62 -13.21 19.65
CA GLN A 43 -21.01 -13.40 20.07
C GLN A 43 -21.94 -12.65 19.11
N PRO A 44 -23.10 -13.19 18.69
CA PRO A 44 -23.99 -12.52 17.74
C PRO A 44 -24.35 -11.09 18.15
N ALA A 45 -24.57 -10.86 19.45
CA ALA A 45 -24.82 -9.54 20.02
C ALA A 45 -23.62 -8.58 19.93
N ALA A 46 -22.40 -9.10 19.85
CA ALA A 46 -21.16 -8.31 19.71
C ALA A 46 -20.79 -8.05 18.24
N ARG A 47 -21.51 -8.61 17.26
CA ARG A 47 -21.31 -8.32 15.82
C ARG A 47 -21.87 -6.94 15.41
N LEU A 48 -21.90 -6.00 16.35
CA LEU A 48 -22.28 -4.59 16.21
C LEU A 48 -21.16 -3.78 15.52
N LEU A 49 -20.79 -4.18 14.31
CA LEU A 49 -19.53 -3.75 13.70
C LEU A 49 -19.65 -2.38 13.01
N LEU A 50 -20.64 -2.20 12.13
CA LEU A 50 -20.90 -0.97 11.39
C LEU A 50 -22.39 -0.61 11.44
N SER A 51 -22.72 0.67 11.33
CA SER A 51 -24.11 1.01 11.01
C SER A 51 -24.43 0.54 9.59
N SER A 52 -25.67 0.13 9.33
CA SER A 52 -26.11 -0.30 8.00
C SER A 52 -25.86 0.77 6.93
N TRP A 53 -25.99 2.04 7.29
CA TRP A 53 -25.72 3.17 6.39
C TRP A 53 -24.23 3.32 6.07
N GLN A 54 -23.31 3.08 7.03
CA GLN A 54 -21.86 3.15 6.79
C GLN A 54 -21.43 2.05 5.82
N LEU A 55 -21.91 0.84 6.05
CA LEU A 55 -21.63 -0.28 5.16
C LEU A 55 -22.25 -0.06 3.77
N GLY A 56 -23.48 0.45 3.71
CA GLY A 56 -24.12 0.85 2.45
C GLY A 56 -23.30 1.89 1.69
N LEU A 57 -22.75 2.89 2.38
CA LEU A 57 -21.88 3.90 1.78
C LEU A 57 -20.56 3.30 1.27
N ILE A 58 -19.92 2.41 2.05
CA ILE A 58 -18.68 1.72 1.61
C ILE A 58 -18.96 0.90 0.36
N VAL A 59 -20.03 0.09 0.36
CA VAL A 59 -20.43 -0.74 -0.78
C VAL A 59 -20.75 0.14 -1.99
N LEU A 60 -21.47 1.24 -1.80
CA LEU A 60 -21.79 2.18 -2.88
C LEU A 60 -20.52 2.81 -3.48
N VAL A 61 -19.60 3.29 -2.65
CA VAL A 61 -18.36 3.93 -3.11
C VAL A 61 -17.45 2.93 -3.81
N VAL A 62 -17.27 1.74 -3.23
CA VAL A 62 -16.47 0.67 -3.87
C VAL A 62 -17.13 0.22 -5.16
N GLY A 63 -18.44 -0.01 -5.17
CA GLY A 63 -19.18 -0.41 -6.37
C GLY A 63 -19.14 0.63 -7.48
N ALA A 64 -19.36 1.90 -7.16
CA ALA A 64 -19.28 2.99 -8.13
C ALA A 64 -17.86 3.16 -8.68
N SER A 65 -16.85 3.06 -7.82
CA SER A 65 -15.43 3.08 -8.21
C SER A 65 -15.09 1.98 -9.21
N TRP A 66 -15.63 0.78 -9.02
CA TRP A 66 -15.45 -0.34 -9.95
C TRP A 66 -16.03 -0.08 -11.33
N LEU A 67 -17.19 0.57 -11.42
CA LEU A 67 -17.83 0.87 -12.72
C LEU A 67 -17.01 1.81 -13.60
N VAL A 68 -16.15 2.63 -13.00
CA VAL A 68 -15.32 3.62 -13.71
C VAL A 68 -13.83 3.33 -13.64
N ALA A 69 -13.44 2.17 -13.09
CA ALA A 69 -12.05 1.82 -12.88
C ALA A 69 -11.30 1.71 -14.21
N LEU A 70 -10.26 2.53 -14.36
CA LEU A 70 -9.35 2.43 -15.50
C LEU A 70 -8.36 1.26 -15.34
N ASP A 71 -8.19 0.75 -14.12
CA ASP A 71 -7.36 -0.40 -13.76
C ASP A 71 -8.09 -1.30 -12.75
N HIS A 72 -8.90 -2.25 -13.23
CA HIS A 72 -9.68 -3.13 -12.36
C HIS A 72 -8.81 -4.03 -11.48
N GLU A 73 -7.58 -4.34 -11.93
CA GLU A 73 -6.64 -5.12 -11.13
C GLU A 73 -6.22 -4.35 -9.86
N LEU A 74 -5.85 -3.08 -9.98
CA LEU A 74 -5.52 -2.25 -8.82
C LEU A 74 -6.77 -1.91 -8.00
N ALA A 75 -7.90 -1.64 -8.66
CA ALA A 75 -9.17 -1.39 -7.98
C ALA A 75 -9.54 -2.56 -7.06
N PHE A 76 -9.37 -3.80 -7.51
CA PHE A 76 -9.60 -4.99 -6.69
C PHE A 76 -8.66 -5.07 -5.49
N ARG A 77 -7.35 -4.91 -5.69
CA ARG A 77 -6.37 -4.96 -4.59
C ARG A 77 -6.63 -3.88 -3.55
N HIS A 78 -6.88 -2.64 -3.98
CA HIS A 78 -7.13 -1.51 -3.07
C HIS A 78 -8.48 -1.64 -2.37
N SER A 79 -9.51 -2.18 -3.05
CA SER A 79 -10.80 -2.49 -2.42
C SER A 79 -10.63 -3.52 -1.30
N LEU A 80 -9.94 -4.63 -1.58
CA LEU A 80 -9.66 -5.65 -0.56
C LEU A 80 -8.90 -5.06 0.64
N LEU A 81 -7.88 -4.24 0.39
CA LEU A 81 -7.12 -3.61 1.47
C LEU A 81 -7.97 -2.65 2.31
N LEU A 82 -8.77 -1.79 1.67
CA LEU A 82 -9.64 -0.83 2.36
C LEU A 82 -10.70 -1.54 3.21
N LEU A 83 -11.32 -2.58 2.67
CA LEU A 83 -12.30 -3.39 3.41
C LEU A 83 -11.64 -4.10 4.59
N ALA A 84 -10.48 -4.75 4.41
CA ALA A 84 -9.75 -5.41 5.48
C ALA A 84 -9.36 -4.42 6.59
N ALA A 85 -8.77 -3.27 6.24
CA ALA A 85 -8.40 -2.23 7.20
C ALA A 85 -9.62 -1.70 7.98
N SER A 86 -10.75 -1.48 7.30
CA SER A 86 -12.00 -1.04 7.93
C SER A 86 -12.50 -2.07 8.94
N LEU A 87 -12.50 -3.35 8.58
CA LEU A 87 -12.88 -4.44 9.49
C LEU A 87 -11.94 -4.53 10.69
N ILE A 88 -10.63 -4.36 10.49
CA ILE A 88 -9.63 -4.34 11.56
C ILE A 88 -9.87 -3.18 12.54
N VAL A 89 -10.11 -1.96 12.04
CA VAL A 89 -10.47 -0.81 12.89
C VAL A 89 -11.66 -1.16 13.78
N VAL A 90 -12.69 -1.78 13.19
CA VAL A 90 -13.89 -2.12 13.94
C VAL A 90 -13.62 -3.22 14.97
N MET A 91 -12.93 -4.30 14.60
CA MET A 91 -12.59 -5.37 15.55
C MET A 91 -11.74 -4.84 16.72
N ALA A 92 -10.73 -4.04 16.42
CA ALA A 92 -9.89 -3.42 17.43
C ALA A 92 -10.65 -2.38 18.27
N ARG A 93 -11.74 -1.79 17.76
CA ARG A 93 -12.65 -0.94 18.55
C ARG A 93 -13.50 -1.74 19.53
N LEU A 94 -14.01 -2.90 19.13
CA LEU A 94 -14.79 -3.78 20.03
C LEU A 94 -13.90 -4.42 21.10
N HIS A 95 -12.66 -4.69 20.74
CA HIS A 95 -11.67 -5.34 21.60
C HIS A 95 -10.39 -4.52 21.63
N PRO A 96 -10.43 -3.31 22.23
CA PRO A 96 -9.29 -2.43 22.28
C PRO A 96 -8.14 -3.11 23.01
N LEU A 97 -6.94 -2.95 22.46
CA LEU A 97 -5.72 -3.34 23.16
C LEU A 97 -5.63 -2.56 24.47
N ASP A 98 -5.30 -3.28 25.54
CA ASP A 98 -4.87 -2.62 26.77
C ASP A 98 -3.52 -1.93 26.55
N ARG A 99 -3.04 -1.20 27.57
CA ARG A 99 -1.77 -0.47 27.47
C ARG A 99 -0.60 -1.41 27.17
N ASP A 100 -0.67 -2.65 27.61
CA ASP A 100 0.39 -3.65 27.45
C ASP A 100 0.41 -4.18 26.02
N GLY A 101 -0.77 -4.48 25.46
CA GLY A 101 -0.92 -4.86 24.06
C GLY A 101 -0.47 -3.76 23.10
N VAL A 102 -0.82 -2.50 23.36
CA VAL A 102 -0.30 -1.35 22.58
C VAL A 102 1.21 -1.29 22.67
N PHE A 103 1.78 -1.39 23.88
CA PHE A 103 3.22 -1.34 24.07
C PHE A 103 3.96 -2.47 23.34
N LEU A 104 3.48 -3.70 23.43
CA LEU A 104 4.07 -4.86 22.76
C LEU A 104 3.97 -4.75 21.23
N LEU A 105 2.83 -4.28 20.71
CA LEU A 105 2.67 -4.02 19.28
C LEU A 105 3.69 -2.97 18.80
N CYS A 106 3.83 -1.85 19.52
CA CYS A 106 4.82 -0.83 19.18
C CYS A 106 6.26 -1.33 19.29
N LEU A 107 6.56 -2.19 20.27
CA LEU A 107 7.87 -2.82 20.39
C LEU A 107 8.15 -3.78 19.23
N ALA A 108 7.16 -4.54 18.78
CA ALA A 108 7.28 -5.41 17.60
C ALA A 108 7.53 -4.60 16.33
N VAL A 109 6.80 -3.48 16.14
CA VAL A 109 7.05 -2.55 15.03
C VAL A 109 8.47 -1.98 15.13
N ALA A 110 8.92 -1.55 16.31
CA ALA A 110 10.29 -1.05 16.52
C ALA A 110 11.36 -2.10 16.21
N ALA A 111 11.14 -3.37 16.58
CA ALA A 111 12.06 -4.47 16.32
C ALA A 111 12.35 -4.65 14.82
N THR A 112 11.43 -4.25 13.93
CA THR A 112 11.61 -4.33 12.48
C THR A 112 12.70 -3.39 11.97
N ALA A 113 13.10 -2.38 12.76
CA ALA A 113 14.26 -1.54 12.46
C ALA A 113 15.57 -2.33 12.39
N SER A 114 15.65 -3.51 13.01
CA SER A 114 16.79 -4.43 12.84
C SER A 114 17.04 -4.78 11.37
N VAL A 115 15.98 -4.93 10.55
CA VAL A 115 16.11 -5.17 9.10
C VAL A 115 16.76 -3.98 8.40
N ALA A 116 16.41 -2.75 8.79
CA ALA A 116 17.05 -1.56 8.25
C ALA A 116 18.52 -1.45 8.68
N VAL A 117 18.85 -1.81 9.93
CA VAL A 117 20.24 -1.89 10.39
C VAL A 117 21.03 -2.91 9.58
N LEU A 118 20.48 -4.11 9.32
CA LEU A 118 21.11 -5.13 8.49
C LEU A 118 21.31 -4.66 7.05
N GLN A 119 20.31 -3.99 6.47
CA GLN A 119 20.41 -3.37 5.14
C GLN A 119 21.56 -2.35 5.06
N ALA A 120 21.64 -1.46 6.06
CA ALA A 120 22.68 -0.43 6.14
C ALA A 120 24.07 -1.00 6.43
N SER A 121 24.16 -2.14 7.14
CA SER A 121 25.42 -2.78 7.53
C SER A 121 26.02 -3.71 6.45
N GLY A 122 25.61 -3.53 5.19
CA GLY A 122 26.10 -4.32 4.05
C GLY A 122 25.04 -5.21 3.38
N GLY A 123 23.85 -5.36 3.96
CA GLY A 123 22.77 -6.15 3.37
C GLY A 123 22.32 -5.63 1.99
N LEU A 124 22.32 -4.30 1.78
CA LEU A 124 22.05 -3.73 0.45
C LEU A 124 23.16 -4.03 -0.56
N HIS A 125 24.41 -4.06 -0.11
CA HIS A 125 25.54 -4.42 -0.98
C HIS A 125 25.50 -5.90 -1.36
N ALA A 126 25.20 -6.79 -0.40
CA ALA A 126 24.97 -8.20 -0.68
C ALA A 126 23.84 -8.40 -1.71
N ALA A 127 22.70 -7.73 -1.51
CA ALA A 127 21.58 -7.78 -2.46
C ALA A 127 21.92 -7.20 -3.85
N SER A 128 22.96 -6.36 -3.96
CA SER A 128 23.39 -5.81 -5.25
C SER A 128 24.00 -6.88 -6.16
N VAL A 129 24.60 -7.93 -5.58
CA VAL A 129 25.19 -9.05 -6.33
C VAL A 129 24.12 -9.83 -7.09
N ASP A 130 22.92 -9.95 -6.50
CA ASP A 130 21.81 -10.70 -7.08
C ASP A 130 21.02 -9.91 -8.14
N LEU A 131 21.28 -8.61 -8.30
CA LEU A 131 20.59 -7.76 -9.29
C LEU A 131 20.78 -8.26 -10.74
N ALA A 132 21.91 -8.93 -11.01
CA ALA A 132 22.18 -9.51 -12.32
C ALA A 132 21.18 -10.62 -12.69
N THR A 133 20.62 -11.32 -11.70
CA THR A 133 19.63 -12.38 -11.91
C THR A 133 18.22 -11.86 -12.14
N LEU A 134 17.96 -10.58 -11.81
CA LEU A 134 16.66 -9.97 -12.03
C LEU A 134 16.43 -9.69 -13.53
N PRO A 135 15.18 -9.85 -14.01
CA PRO A 135 14.81 -9.39 -15.34
C PRO A 135 15.15 -7.89 -15.53
N PRO A 136 15.51 -7.46 -16.75
CA PRO A 136 15.95 -6.08 -17.02
C PRO A 136 15.00 -5.02 -16.46
N ALA A 137 13.68 -5.23 -16.61
CA ALA A 137 12.64 -4.31 -16.15
C ALA A 137 12.66 -4.07 -14.61
N PHE A 138 13.06 -5.07 -13.82
CA PHE A 138 13.16 -4.94 -12.36
C PHE A 138 14.55 -4.47 -11.92
N ARG A 139 15.58 -4.77 -12.71
CA ARG A 139 16.96 -4.46 -12.38
C ARG A 139 17.19 -2.96 -12.20
N GLU A 140 16.67 -2.12 -13.08
CA GLU A 140 16.86 -0.67 -12.99
C GLU A 140 16.22 -0.07 -11.72
N ALA A 141 14.97 -0.43 -11.45
CA ALA A 141 14.26 0.00 -10.25
C ALA A 141 14.91 -0.52 -8.94
N ALA A 142 15.43 -1.75 -8.95
CA ALA A 142 16.14 -2.31 -7.80
C ALA A 142 17.54 -1.68 -7.62
N THR A 143 18.25 -1.44 -8.72
CA THR A 143 19.58 -0.80 -8.73
C THR A 143 19.48 0.62 -8.18
N SER A 144 18.56 1.44 -8.69
CA SER A 144 18.37 2.82 -8.23
C SER A 144 18.07 2.89 -6.72
N ARG A 145 17.30 1.92 -6.19
CA ARG A 145 17.01 1.82 -4.75
C ARG A 145 18.24 1.44 -3.92
N ILE A 146 18.99 0.43 -4.37
CA ILE A 146 20.18 -0.07 -3.66
C ILE A 146 21.30 0.98 -3.68
N VAL A 147 21.56 1.59 -4.84
CA VAL A 147 22.57 2.65 -5.01
C VAL A 147 22.22 3.87 -4.16
N GLY A 148 20.94 4.18 -3.97
CA GLY A 148 20.51 5.25 -3.07
C GLY A 148 20.91 5.04 -1.60
N GLY A 149 21.30 3.82 -1.21
CA GLY A 149 21.77 3.49 0.15
C GLY A 149 20.73 3.73 1.25
N ARG A 150 19.46 3.90 0.88
CA ARG A 150 18.35 4.16 1.82
C ARG A 150 17.79 2.82 2.29
N SER A 151 17.75 2.64 3.61
CA SER A 151 17.11 1.46 4.16
C SER A 151 15.60 1.57 4.01
N PHE A 152 14.97 0.52 3.49
CA PHE A 152 13.52 0.40 3.36
C PHE A 152 12.92 -0.57 4.38
N GLY A 153 13.76 -1.20 5.21
CA GLY A 153 13.35 -2.10 6.28
C GLY A 153 12.45 -3.21 5.75
N THR A 154 11.29 -3.39 6.38
CA THR A 154 10.29 -4.38 5.95
C THR A 154 9.32 -3.86 4.89
N ALA A 155 9.31 -2.56 4.57
CA ALA A 155 8.39 -1.98 3.59
C ALA A 155 9.00 -1.89 2.18
N ALA A 156 8.17 -1.67 1.16
CA ALA A 156 8.64 -1.47 -0.22
C ALA A 156 9.33 -0.11 -0.42
N LEU A 157 9.00 0.89 0.41
CA LEU A 157 9.48 2.27 0.29
C LEU A 157 10.07 2.76 1.62
N PRO A 158 11.24 3.44 1.61
CA PRO A 158 11.84 3.99 2.84
C PRO A 158 10.90 4.94 3.60
N GLY A 159 10.09 5.73 2.89
CA GLY A 159 9.12 6.64 3.51
C GLY A 159 8.04 5.91 4.29
N HIS A 160 7.51 4.82 3.73
CA HIS A 160 6.49 3.99 4.37
C HIS A 160 7.03 3.35 5.65
N PHE A 161 8.25 2.81 5.59
CA PHE A 161 8.90 2.20 6.73
C PHE A 161 9.19 3.21 7.85
N ALA A 162 9.66 4.41 7.49
CA ALA A 162 9.93 5.47 8.46
C ALA A 162 8.66 5.95 9.17
N ALA A 163 7.58 6.17 8.41
CA ALA A 163 6.28 6.55 8.98
C ALA A 163 5.80 5.49 9.98
N LEU A 164 5.95 4.23 9.61
CA LEU A 164 5.59 3.10 10.43
C LEU A 164 6.39 3.02 11.75
N LEU A 165 7.70 3.22 11.70
CA LEU A 165 8.51 3.32 12.93
C LEU A 165 8.09 4.52 13.79
N LEU A 166 7.79 5.67 13.18
CA LEU A 166 7.32 6.86 13.90
C LEU A 166 5.98 6.64 14.60
N MET A 167 5.10 5.82 14.04
CA MET A 167 3.84 5.44 14.68
C MET A 167 4.06 4.69 16.00
N ALA A 168 5.14 3.92 16.13
CA ALA A 168 5.50 3.25 17.38
C ALA A 168 6.13 4.17 18.42
N ALA A 169 6.64 5.34 18.03
CA ALA A 169 7.44 6.20 18.90
C ALA A 169 6.66 6.71 20.14
N PRO A 170 5.44 7.27 20.03
CA PRO A 170 4.81 7.91 21.19
C PRO A 170 4.48 6.94 22.35
N PRO A 171 3.92 5.72 22.11
CA PRO A 171 3.69 4.75 23.18
C PRO A 171 4.98 4.24 23.83
N LEU A 172 6.05 4.04 23.06
CA LEU A 172 7.36 3.63 23.59
C LEU A 172 7.95 4.72 24.48
N LEU A 173 7.91 5.99 24.04
CA LEU A 173 8.37 7.13 24.82
C LEU A 173 7.56 7.31 26.11
N ALA A 174 6.25 7.06 26.07
CA ALA A 174 5.42 7.04 27.29
C ALA A 174 5.84 5.90 28.26
N GLY A 175 6.25 4.75 27.72
CA GLY A 175 6.77 3.62 28.48
C GLY A 175 8.04 3.93 29.28
N LEU A 176 8.92 4.82 28.77
CA LEU A 176 10.09 5.32 29.49
C LEU A 176 9.72 6.05 30.78
N ALA A 177 8.63 6.82 30.75
CA ALA A 177 8.22 7.67 31.86
C ALA A 177 7.39 6.92 32.94
N ALA A 178 6.65 5.88 32.55
CA ALA A 178 5.59 5.30 33.39
C ALA A 178 5.69 3.78 33.59
N GLY A 179 6.79 3.13 33.18
CA GLY A 179 6.95 1.67 33.27
C GLY A 179 7.67 1.15 34.52
N THR A 180 7.57 -0.17 34.75
CA THR A 180 8.52 -0.96 35.55
C THR A 180 9.92 -0.90 34.95
N TRP A 181 10.97 -1.28 35.70
CA TRP A 181 12.35 -1.22 35.21
C TRP A 181 12.55 -1.96 33.86
N TRP A 182 11.96 -3.15 33.71
CA TRP A 182 12.05 -3.92 32.47
C TRP A 182 11.33 -3.22 31.31
N ARG A 183 10.18 -2.58 31.57
CA ARG A 183 9.45 -1.81 30.55
C ARG A 183 10.22 -0.58 30.11
N ARG A 184 10.87 0.11 31.05
CA ARG A 184 11.73 1.25 30.72
C ARG A 184 12.91 0.80 29.87
N GLY A 185 13.52 -0.33 30.21
CA GLY A 185 14.59 -0.94 29.40
C GLY A 185 14.11 -1.28 27.98
N ALA A 186 13.00 -2.02 27.86
CA ALA A 186 12.42 -2.37 26.56
C ALA A 186 11.99 -1.14 25.76
N ALA A 187 11.41 -0.13 26.42
CA ALA A 187 11.04 1.14 25.81
C ALA A 187 12.27 1.90 25.31
N ALA A 188 13.36 1.93 26.07
CA ALA A 188 14.61 2.58 25.68
C ALA A 188 15.22 1.92 24.45
N VAL A 189 15.31 0.58 24.45
CA VAL A 189 15.77 -0.20 23.29
C VAL A 189 14.86 0.03 22.10
N GLY A 190 13.53 -0.06 22.27
CA GLY A 190 12.56 0.16 21.20
C GLY A 190 12.62 1.58 20.62
N SER A 191 12.70 2.61 21.46
CA SER A 191 12.86 4.00 21.02
C SER A 191 14.20 4.22 20.30
N GLY A 192 15.29 3.59 20.77
CA GLY A 192 16.58 3.61 20.10
C GLY A 192 16.52 2.96 18.71
N LEU A 193 15.85 1.81 18.59
CA LEU A 193 15.62 1.13 17.31
C LEU A 193 14.78 1.97 16.35
N VAL A 194 13.70 2.60 16.83
CA VAL A 194 12.89 3.53 16.02
C VAL A 194 13.73 4.69 15.51
N ALA A 195 14.52 5.31 16.40
CA ALA A 195 15.41 6.41 16.04
C ALA A 195 16.40 6.02 14.94
N VAL A 196 17.16 4.93 15.17
CA VAL A 196 18.14 4.43 14.20
C VAL A 196 17.46 4.06 12.88
N GLY A 197 16.35 3.32 12.93
CA GLY A 197 15.63 2.92 11.72
C GLY A 197 15.13 4.12 10.90
N VAL A 198 14.54 5.14 11.54
CA VAL A 198 14.10 6.38 10.87
C VAL A 198 15.27 7.10 10.23
N LEU A 199 16.40 7.25 10.94
CA LEU A 199 17.61 7.88 10.40
C LEU A 199 18.14 7.13 9.17
N LEU A 200 18.18 5.79 9.21
CA LEU A 200 18.65 4.94 8.10
C LEU A 200 17.75 5.00 6.86
N THR A 201 16.46 5.32 7.02
CA THR A 201 15.56 5.53 5.86
C THR A 201 15.84 6.83 5.10
N ARG A 202 16.47 7.79 5.78
CA ARG A 202 16.71 9.16 5.31
C ARG A 202 15.45 9.82 4.76
N SER A 203 14.27 9.60 5.35
CA SER A 203 12.99 10.06 4.81
C SER A 203 12.63 11.51 5.20
N LEU A 204 12.48 12.39 4.21
CA LEU A 204 12.07 13.79 4.41
C LEU A 204 10.65 13.89 5.00
N SER A 205 9.68 13.15 4.44
CA SER A 205 8.29 13.18 4.93
C SER A 205 8.19 12.71 6.38
N ALA A 206 8.94 11.67 6.74
CA ALA A 206 8.97 11.18 8.12
C ALA A 206 9.49 12.25 9.09
N SER A 207 10.51 13.00 8.70
CA SER A 207 11.08 14.09 9.51
C SER A 207 10.05 15.17 9.81
N LEU A 208 9.32 15.61 8.78
CA LEU A 208 8.26 16.62 8.90
C LEU A 208 7.12 16.12 9.80
N VAL A 209 6.72 14.86 9.65
CA VAL A 209 5.68 14.24 10.49
C VAL A 209 6.16 14.13 11.94
N ALA A 210 7.40 13.71 12.18
CA ALA A 210 7.97 13.64 13.52
C ALA A 210 7.97 15.03 14.20
N ALA A 211 8.36 16.07 13.48
CA ALA A 211 8.32 17.45 13.96
C ALA A 211 6.90 17.92 14.29
N ALA A 212 5.92 17.62 13.42
CA ALA A 212 4.52 17.98 13.64
C ALA A 212 3.92 17.25 14.87
N VAL A 213 4.20 15.96 15.02
CA VAL A 213 3.76 15.15 16.16
C VAL A 213 4.41 15.64 17.45
N LEU A 214 5.69 15.99 17.41
CA LEU A 214 6.40 16.59 18.54
C LEU A 214 5.81 17.95 18.94
N ALA A 215 5.54 18.83 17.97
CA ALA A 215 4.92 20.13 18.23
C ALA A 215 3.55 19.96 18.90
N LEU A 216 2.73 19.02 18.42
CA LEU A 216 1.45 18.72 19.05
C LEU A 216 1.59 18.14 20.46
N ALA A 217 2.59 17.28 20.68
CA ALA A 217 2.93 16.75 21.99
C ALA A 217 3.40 17.84 22.95
N LEU A 218 4.11 18.88 22.46
CA LEU A 218 4.51 20.05 23.24
C LEU A 218 3.28 20.86 23.68
N VAL A 219 2.35 21.12 22.76
CA VAL A 219 1.15 21.93 23.03
C VAL A 219 0.19 21.21 23.99
N HIS A 220 0.01 19.91 23.84
CA HIS A 220 -0.94 19.13 24.66
C HIS A 220 -0.28 18.45 25.86
N GLY A 221 1.04 18.58 26.00
CA GLY A 221 1.81 17.83 26.96
C GLY A 221 1.74 18.38 28.38
N ARG A 222 1.41 17.52 29.36
CA ARG A 222 1.63 17.83 30.78
C ARG A 222 3.14 17.96 31.05
N ARG A 223 3.56 18.75 32.05
CA ARG A 223 4.98 18.97 32.43
C ARG A 223 5.83 17.68 32.50
N ARG A 224 5.23 16.53 32.81
CA ARG A 224 5.88 15.21 32.84
C ARG A 224 6.38 14.69 31.48
N LEU A 225 5.95 15.27 30.36
CA LEU A 225 6.39 14.86 29.02
C LEU A 225 7.64 15.62 28.53
N ARG A 226 8.12 16.64 29.24
CA ARG A 226 9.31 17.43 28.84
C ARG A 226 10.54 16.60 28.40
N PRO A 227 10.99 15.56 29.13
CA PRO A 227 12.15 14.77 28.68
C PRO A 227 11.88 14.01 27.37
N VAL A 228 10.65 13.54 27.16
CA VAL A 228 10.22 12.92 25.90
C VAL A 228 10.32 13.92 24.74
N LEU A 229 9.96 15.17 25.00
CA LEU A 229 10.00 16.23 23.99
C LEU A 229 11.43 16.64 23.64
N VAL A 230 12.36 16.59 24.60
CA VAL A 230 13.79 16.80 24.33
C VAL A 230 14.35 15.70 23.44
N VAL A 231 14.07 14.43 23.76
CA VAL A 231 14.53 13.29 22.93
C VAL A 231 13.96 13.39 21.52
N ALA A 232 12.67 13.66 21.38
CA ALA A 232 12.05 13.85 20.08
C ALA A 232 12.62 15.06 19.33
N GLY A 233 12.93 16.16 20.02
CA GLY A 233 13.57 17.34 19.43
C GLY A 233 14.96 17.01 18.87
N VAL A 234 15.75 16.23 19.63
CA VAL A 234 17.04 15.72 19.17
C VAL A 234 16.87 14.83 17.94
N LEU A 235 15.87 13.94 17.91
CA LEU A 235 15.60 13.10 16.73
C LEU A 235 15.24 13.93 15.51
N VAL A 236 14.41 14.97 15.66
CA VAL A 236 14.09 15.90 14.57
C VAL A 236 15.36 16.59 14.09
N MET A 237 16.20 17.11 14.98
CA MET A 237 17.45 17.77 14.60
C MET A 237 18.42 16.82 13.89
N LEU A 238 18.60 15.60 14.41
CA LEU A 238 19.43 14.58 13.76
C LEU A 238 18.90 14.24 12.38
N THR A 239 17.58 14.12 12.24
CA THR A 239 17.01 13.79 10.93
C THR A 239 17.18 14.97 9.96
N VAL A 240 16.99 16.22 10.40
CA VAL A 240 17.30 17.41 9.61
C VAL A 240 18.77 17.44 9.21
N ALA A 241 19.71 17.17 10.12
CA ALA A 241 21.13 17.09 9.82
C ALA A 241 21.42 16.01 8.75
N THR A 242 20.82 14.82 8.87
CA THR A 242 20.96 13.77 7.85
C THR A 242 20.36 14.16 6.49
N LEU A 243 19.32 14.99 6.48
CA LEU A 243 18.73 15.54 5.26
C LEU A 243 19.63 16.61 4.63
N LEU A 244 20.30 17.44 5.43
CA LEU A 244 21.25 18.43 4.94
C LEU A 244 22.49 17.80 4.31
N TRP A 245 22.85 16.57 4.70
CA TRP A 245 23.91 15.80 4.05
C TRP A 245 23.48 15.11 2.74
N ARG A 246 22.22 15.21 2.35
CA ARG A 246 21.75 14.64 1.08
C ARG A 246 21.92 15.64 -0.05
N THR A 247 22.69 15.25 -1.06
CA THR A 247 22.88 16.03 -2.29
C THR A 247 21.57 16.21 -3.07
N ASP A 248 20.66 15.25 -3.04
CA ASP A 248 19.38 15.35 -3.75
C ASP A 248 18.34 16.26 -3.05
N VAL A 249 18.51 16.51 -1.75
CA VAL A 249 17.69 17.51 -1.05
C VAL A 249 18.12 18.92 -1.47
N THR A 250 19.42 19.13 -1.71
CA THR A 250 19.91 20.43 -2.20
C THR A 250 19.41 20.79 -3.60
N THR A 251 19.09 19.79 -4.42
CA THR A 251 18.49 20.03 -5.75
C THR A 251 16.96 20.11 -5.73
N LEU A 252 16.32 19.93 -4.56
CA LEU A 252 14.86 19.89 -4.38
C LEU A 252 14.13 18.86 -5.27
N GLU A 253 14.86 17.92 -5.88
CA GLU A 253 14.33 16.90 -6.79
C GLU A 253 13.15 16.11 -6.17
N PRO A 254 13.20 15.67 -4.90
CA PRO A 254 12.07 14.95 -4.30
C PRO A 254 10.80 15.79 -4.18
N LEU A 255 10.91 17.11 -4.01
CA LEU A 255 9.75 18.01 -3.96
C LEU A 255 9.20 18.26 -5.35
N HIS A 256 10.07 18.41 -6.36
CA HIS A 256 9.65 18.57 -7.75
C HIS A 256 8.89 17.33 -8.24
N LEU A 257 9.39 16.13 -7.96
CA LEU A 257 8.71 14.87 -8.30
C LEU A 257 7.34 14.76 -7.59
N ARG A 258 7.23 15.13 -6.31
CA ARG A 258 5.95 15.16 -5.59
C ARG A 258 4.97 16.16 -6.18
N TRP A 259 5.43 17.37 -6.48
CA TRP A 259 4.63 18.39 -7.12
C TRP A 259 4.07 17.89 -8.46
N ARG A 260 4.91 17.23 -9.27
CA ARG A 260 4.48 16.62 -10.53
C ARG A 260 3.44 15.52 -10.31
N ASN A 261 3.62 14.66 -9.32
CA ASN A 261 2.63 13.64 -8.93
C ASN A 261 1.29 14.28 -8.53
N TRP A 262 1.31 15.42 -7.83
CA TRP A 262 0.10 16.16 -7.46
C TRP A 262 -0.60 16.77 -8.68
N LEU A 263 0.16 17.42 -9.57
CA LEU A 263 -0.39 17.98 -10.80
C LEU A 263 -1.06 16.90 -11.65
N VAL A 264 -0.43 15.73 -11.75
CA VAL A 264 -0.97 14.56 -12.43
C VAL A 264 -2.31 14.12 -11.84
N ALA A 265 -2.40 13.98 -10.52
CA ALA A 265 -3.66 13.63 -9.87
C ALA A 265 -4.73 14.70 -10.06
N ALA A 266 -4.35 15.99 -10.04
CA ALA A 266 -5.26 17.10 -10.36
C ALA A 266 -5.76 17.07 -11.82
N GLN A 267 -4.92 16.65 -12.77
CA GLN A 267 -5.33 16.44 -14.17
C GLN A 267 -6.30 15.25 -14.30
N ALA A 268 -6.02 14.13 -13.63
CA ALA A 268 -6.92 12.98 -13.58
C ALA A 268 -8.29 13.37 -12.98
N TRP A 269 -8.30 14.14 -11.89
CA TRP A 269 -9.50 14.72 -11.32
C TRP A 269 -10.26 15.60 -12.32
N ASN A 270 -9.56 16.52 -12.99
CA ASN A 270 -10.18 17.47 -13.91
C ASN A 270 -10.85 16.78 -15.11
N THR A 271 -10.32 15.65 -15.55
CA THR A 271 -10.89 14.85 -16.64
C THR A 271 -12.04 13.95 -16.19
N HIS A 272 -12.10 13.56 -14.91
CA HIS A 272 -13.10 12.62 -14.37
C HIS A 272 -13.76 13.13 -13.07
N ARG A 273 -14.24 14.38 -13.06
CA ARG A 273 -14.69 15.07 -11.84
C ARG A 273 -15.78 14.37 -11.03
N TRP A 274 -16.71 13.69 -11.69
CA TRP A 274 -17.91 13.19 -11.02
C TRP A 274 -17.68 11.89 -10.26
N LEU A 275 -17.15 10.88 -10.96
CA LEU A 275 -16.97 9.53 -10.44
C LEU A 275 -15.49 9.15 -10.26
N GLY A 276 -14.56 10.00 -10.72
CA GLY A 276 -13.13 9.70 -10.70
C GLY A 276 -12.73 8.67 -11.75
N VAL A 277 -11.51 8.18 -11.61
CA VAL A 277 -10.91 7.16 -12.48
C VAL A 277 -10.99 5.74 -11.90
N GLY A 278 -11.72 5.60 -10.79
CA GLY A 278 -11.78 4.41 -9.95
C GLY A 278 -10.51 4.18 -9.12
N LEU A 279 -10.62 3.37 -8.07
CA LEU A 279 -9.52 3.02 -7.18
C LEU A 279 -8.36 2.41 -8.00
N GLY A 280 -7.14 2.91 -7.82
CA GLY A 280 -5.98 2.49 -8.60
C GLY A 280 -5.92 3.00 -10.05
N GLY A 281 -6.91 3.77 -10.51
CA GLY A 281 -6.99 4.23 -11.89
C GLY A 281 -6.09 5.43 -12.24
N VAL A 282 -5.52 6.12 -11.24
CA VAL A 282 -4.71 7.34 -11.46
C VAL A 282 -3.57 7.04 -12.42
N GLY A 283 -2.82 5.96 -12.21
CA GLY A 283 -1.71 5.54 -13.07
C GLY A 283 -2.08 5.46 -14.56
N GLN A 284 -3.24 4.85 -14.88
CA GLN A 284 -3.70 4.74 -16.26
C GLN A 284 -4.17 6.09 -16.82
N ALA A 285 -4.78 6.94 -15.97
CA ALA A 285 -5.19 8.28 -16.37
C ALA A 285 -3.99 9.18 -16.73
N VAL A 286 -2.86 9.04 -16.01
CA VAL A 286 -1.63 9.82 -16.26
C VAL A 286 -1.09 9.58 -17.65
N LEU A 287 -1.14 8.34 -18.13
CA LEU A 287 -0.53 7.98 -19.40
C LEU A 287 -1.16 8.72 -20.59
N ALA A 288 -2.41 9.20 -20.43
CA ALA A 288 -3.11 10.00 -21.43
C ALA A 288 -2.73 11.49 -21.40
N THR A 289 -1.95 11.95 -20.40
CA THR A 289 -1.57 13.37 -20.24
C THR A 289 -0.08 13.58 -20.55
N PRO A 290 0.36 14.82 -20.88
CA PRO A 290 1.77 15.11 -21.14
C PRO A 290 2.70 14.71 -19.99
N ALA A 291 2.17 14.66 -18.77
CA ALA A 291 2.96 14.27 -17.62
C ALA A 291 3.37 12.79 -17.65
N GLY A 292 2.63 11.93 -18.35
CA GLY A 292 2.88 10.48 -18.46
C GLY A 292 4.14 10.09 -19.21
N GLU A 293 4.75 11.00 -19.99
CA GLU A 293 6.06 10.77 -20.62
C GLU A 293 7.17 10.54 -19.59
N THR A 294 7.06 11.24 -18.47
CA THR A 294 8.18 11.46 -17.55
C THR A 294 7.80 11.15 -16.10
N ASN A 295 6.52 10.89 -15.83
CA ASN A 295 6.03 10.42 -14.53
C ASN A 295 5.15 9.18 -14.71
N LEU A 296 5.72 8.02 -14.40
CA LEU A 296 5.05 6.72 -14.51
C LEU A 296 4.52 6.21 -13.16
N SER A 297 4.56 7.02 -12.10
CA SER A 297 4.05 6.61 -10.80
C SER A 297 2.54 6.38 -10.88
N PRO A 298 2.02 5.24 -10.39
CA PRO A 298 0.58 5.03 -10.27
C PRO A 298 -0.06 5.80 -9.11
N TYR A 299 0.75 6.51 -8.30
CA TYR A 299 0.30 7.19 -7.08
C TYR A 299 0.69 8.67 -7.05
N ALA A 300 -0.23 9.47 -6.53
CA ALA A 300 -0.09 10.92 -6.35
C ALA A 300 0.90 11.32 -5.24
N HIS A 301 1.30 10.40 -4.35
CA HIS A 301 2.03 10.78 -3.11
C HIS A 301 1.31 11.87 -2.30
N ASN A 302 -0.03 11.79 -2.26
CA ASN A 302 -0.90 12.51 -1.35
C ASN A 302 -2.23 11.76 -1.38
N THR A 303 -2.57 11.06 -0.30
CA THR A 303 -3.73 10.15 -0.29
C THR A 303 -5.05 10.89 -0.44
N LEU A 304 -5.17 12.13 0.08
CA LEU A 304 -6.40 12.90 -0.10
C LEU A 304 -6.60 13.28 -1.56
N LEU A 305 -5.53 13.73 -2.22
CA LEU A 305 -5.57 14.05 -3.64
C LEU A 305 -5.74 12.80 -4.52
N GLN A 306 -5.15 11.67 -4.13
CA GLN A 306 -5.37 10.37 -4.77
C GLN A 306 -6.84 9.97 -4.69
N LEU A 307 -7.43 9.95 -3.49
CA LEU A 307 -8.83 9.58 -3.29
C LEU A 307 -9.78 10.53 -4.01
N LEU A 308 -9.43 11.83 -4.08
CA LEU A 308 -10.18 12.78 -4.88
C LEU A 308 -10.16 12.37 -6.36
N ALA A 309 -8.99 12.17 -6.97
CA ALA A 309 -8.87 11.74 -8.36
C ALA A 309 -9.55 10.40 -8.65
N GLU A 310 -9.48 9.44 -7.74
CA GLU A 310 -10.03 8.09 -7.91
C GLU A 310 -11.54 8.02 -7.72
N LEU A 311 -12.11 8.78 -6.78
CA LEU A 311 -13.53 8.65 -6.41
C LEU A 311 -14.42 9.78 -6.92
N GLY A 312 -13.84 10.85 -7.49
CA GLY A 312 -14.65 11.97 -7.96
C GLY A 312 -15.35 12.73 -6.82
N LEU A 313 -16.25 13.64 -7.19
CA LEU A 313 -17.15 14.32 -6.26
C LEU A 313 -18.03 13.32 -5.50
N ALA A 314 -18.38 12.19 -6.13
CA ALA A 314 -19.18 11.13 -5.52
C ALA A 314 -18.51 10.50 -4.28
N GLY A 315 -17.17 10.48 -4.20
CA GLY A 315 -16.44 9.96 -3.05
C GLY A 315 -16.30 10.92 -1.88
N LEU A 316 -16.52 12.23 -2.08
CA LEU A 316 -16.30 13.25 -1.04
C LEU A 316 -17.09 13.01 0.25
N PRO A 317 -18.36 12.58 0.23
CA PRO A 317 -19.09 12.29 1.47
C PRO A 317 -18.40 11.20 2.32
N ALA A 318 -17.90 10.13 1.69
CA ALA A 318 -17.21 9.06 2.41
C ALA A 318 -15.88 9.52 3.00
N VAL A 319 -15.09 10.28 2.22
CA VAL A 319 -13.83 10.87 2.71
C VAL A 319 -14.09 11.85 3.85
N GLY A 320 -15.09 12.73 3.71
CA GLY A 320 -15.46 13.70 4.74
C GLY A 320 -15.90 13.03 6.04
N LEU A 321 -16.71 11.97 5.96
CA LEU A 321 -17.14 11.20 7.13
C LEU A 321 -15.97 10.47 7.80
N ALA A 322 -15.05 9.89 7.03
CA ALA A 322 -13.85 9.25 7.56
C ALA A 322 -12.95 10.27 8.28
N LEU A 323 -12.74 11.46 7.71
CA LEU A 323 -11.98 12.55 8.33
C LEU A 323 -12.66 13.06 9.60
N MET A 324 -13.98 13.27 9.57
CA MET A 324 -14.76 13.68 10.73
C MET A 324 -14.70 12.65 11.87
N TRP A 325 -14.78 11.36 11.55
CA TRP A 325 -14.60 10.28 12.51
C TRP A 325 -13.19 10.33 13.12
N LEU A 326 -12.16 10.39 12.27
CA LEU A 326 -10.77 10.43 12.69
C LEU A 326 -10.47 11.62 13.61
N VAL A 327 -10.90 12.83 13.23
CA VAL A 327 -10.71 14.04 14.03
C VAL A 327 -11.40 13.91 15.40
N ARG A 328 -12.62 13.39 15.47
CA ARG A 328 -13.32 13.17 16.74
C ARG A 328 -12.59 12.15 17.63
N THR A 329 -12.17 11.03 17.04
CA THR A 329 -11.40 9.98 17.72
C THR A 329 -10.08 10.54 18.26
N LEU A 330 -9.34 11.31 17.47
CA LEU A 330 -8.08 11.94 17.87
C LEU A 330 -8.30 12.98 18.98
N ARG A 331 -9.31 13.85 18.88
CA ARG A 331 -9.60 14.86 19.91
C ARG A 331 -9.89 14.24 21.27
N ARG A 332 -10.69 13.17 21.31
CA ARG A 332 -10.96 12.39 22.54
C ARG A 332 -9.74 11.59 23.00
N GLY A 333 -8.99 11.07 22.03
CA GLY A 333 -7.75 10.36 22.28
C GLY A 333 -6.70 11.22 22.97
N LEU A 334 -6.50 12.45 22.50
CA LEU A 334 -5.51 13.37 23.05
C LEU A 334 -5.75 13.71 24.53
N THR A 335 -7.00 13.65 25.01
CA THR A 335 -7.32 13.86 26.43
C THR A 335 -7.21 12.58 27.26
N SER A 336 -7.62 11.44 26.72
CA SER A 336 -7.70 10.16 27.45
C SER A 336 -6.42 9.32 27.40
N ASP A 337 -5.76 9.27 26.25
CA ASP A 337 -4.46 8.62 26.02
C ASP A 337 -3.71 9.33 24.88
N PRO A 338 -2.98 10.42 25.21
CA PRO A 338 -2.27 11.21 24.22
C PRO A 338 -1.22 10.41 23.45
N ALA A 339 -0.59 9.40 24.07
CA ALA A 339 0.43 8.60 23.39
C ALA A 339 -0.18 7.79 22.24
N LEU A 340 -1.30 7.09 22.48
CA LEU A 340 -1.99 6.38 21.40
C LEU A 340 -2.57 7.32 20.35
N ALA A 341 -3.11 8.47 20.75
CA ALA A 341 -3.63 9.46 19.80
C ALA A 341 -2.55 10.01 18.86
N LEU A 342 -1.37 10.34 19.41
CA LEU A 342 -0.25 10.78 18.60
C LEU A 342 0.27 9.69 17.66
N ALA A 343 0.29 8.42 18.10
CA ALA A 343 0.63 7.29 17.23
C ALA A 343 -0.33 7.19 16.03
N VAL A 344 -1.64 7.24 16.27
CA VAL A 344 -2.67 7.20 15.23
C VAL A 344 -2.55 8.40 14.28
N LEU A 345 -2.14 9.57 14.78
CA LEU A 345 -1.99 10.79 13.98
C LEU A 345 -0.82 10.74 12.98
N VAL A 346 0.22 9.93 13.23
CA VAL A 346 1.40 9.83 12.34
C VAL A 346 1.00 9.53 10.90
N MET A 347 0.11 8.56 10.68
CA MET A 347 -0.24 8.14 9.32
C MET A 347 -1.05 9.16 8.53
N PRO A 348 -2.14 9.75 9.06
CA PRO A 348 -2.84 10.82 8.37
C PRO A 348 -1.92 11.97 7.95
N LEU A 349 -0.99 12.38 8.84
CA LEU A 349 -0.01 13.42 8.52
C LEU A 349 0.96 12.98 7.43
N HIS A 350 1.49 11.75 7.49
CA HIS A 350 2.37 11.23 6.45
C HIS A 350 1.66 11.14 5.09
N ASN A 351 0.39 10.74 5.08
CA ASN A 351 -0.42 10.60 3.89
C ASN A 351 -0.87 11.94 3.26
N LEU A 352 -0.58 13.09 3.89
CA LEU A 352 -0.69 14.40 3.22
C LEU A 352 0.41 14.60 2.16
N VAL A 353 1.50 13.85 2.26
CA VAL A 353 2.68 14.00 1.39
C VAL A 353 3.20 12.66 0.87
N ASP A 354 2.45 11.58 1.08
CA ASP A 354 2.72 10.25 0.57
C ASP A 354 1.43 9.40 0.46
N PHE A 355 1.54 8.15 0.03
CA PHE A 355 0.42 7.23 -0.21
C PHE A 355 0.45 5.96 0.67
N SER A 356 1.01 6.03 1.87
CA SER A 356 1.27 4.85 2.71
C SER A 356 0.02 4.06 3.12
N PHE A 357 -1.19 4.63 3.05
CA PHE A 357 -2.41 3.86 3.28
C PHE A 357 -2.72 2.81 2.20
N TYR A 358 -2.07 2.86 1.04
CA TYR A 358 -2.14 1.80 0.01
C TYR A 358 -1.18 0.63 0.28
N ALA A 359 -0.39 0.69 1.35
CA ALA A 359 0.57 -0.33 1.73
C ALA A 359 0.03 -1.15 2.92
N PRO A 360 -0.21 -2.47 2.77
CA PRO A 360 -0.75 -3.31 3.85
C PRO A 360 0.12 -3.29 5.10
N GLU A 361 1.44 -3.28 4.92
CA GLU A 361 2.41 -3.19 6.01
C GLU A 361 2.32 -1.88 6.79
N VAL A 362 1.59 -0.86 6.33
CA VAL A 362 1.41 0.39 7.07
C VAL A 362 -0.01 0.51 7.61
N VAL A 363 -1.01 0.28 6.75
CA VAL A 363 -2.41 0.55 7.10
C VAL A 363 -2.95 -0.43 8.14
N ILE A 364 -2.44 -1.66 8.22
CA ILE A 364 -2.97 -2.70 9.13
C ILE A 364 -2.69 -2.38 10.60
N PRO A 365 -1.44 -2.14 11.06
CA PRO A 365 -1.23 -1.77 12.45
C PRO A 365 -1.82 -0.40 12.76
N TRP A 366 -1.83 0.52 11.79
CA TRP A 366 -2.53 1.78 11.97
C TRP A 366 -4.01 1.55 12.25
N ALA A 367 -4.67 0.65 11.52
CA ALA A 367 -6.06 0.26 11.74
C ALA A 367 -6.26 -0.35 13.14
N VAL A 368 -5.34 -1.20 13.61
CA VAL A 368 -5.38 -1.77 14.98
C VAL A 368 -5.28 -0.65 16.04
N LEU A 369 -4.35 0.29 15.88
CA LEU A 369 -4.17 1.40 16.83
C LEU A 369 -5.35 2.39 16.79
N ALA A 370 -5.85 2.72 15.59
CA ALA A 370 -6.98 3.61 15.39
C ALA A 370 -8.28 3.01 15.97
N GLY A 371 -8.51 1.72 15.74
CA GLY A 371 -9.60 0.98 16.35
C GLY A 371 -9.48 0.94 17.87
N THR A 372 -8.30 0.60 18.40
CA THR A 372 -8.02 0.61 19.84
C THR A 372 -8.32 1.98 20.47
N LEU A 373 -7.90 3.06 19.80
CA LEU A 373 -8.16 4.42 20.26
C LEU A 373 -9.66 4.73 20.26
N ALA A 374 -10.38 4.33 19.20
CA ALA A 374 -11.82 4.49 19.11
C ALA A 374 -12.58 3.65 20.14
N GLY A 375 -12.05 2.48 20.53
CA GLY A 375 -12.63 1.59 21.56
C GLY A 375 -12.50 2.12 22.98
N ARG A 376 -11.73 3.20 23.19
CA ARG A 376 -11.66 3.92 24.46
C ARG A 376 -12.89 4.80 24.71
N ASP A 377 -13.72 4.99 23.68
CA ASP A 377 -15.02 5.65 23.79
C ASP A 377 -16.11 4.60 24.02
N PRO A 378 -16.92 4.70 25.10
CA PRO A 378 -17.95 3.72 25.42
C PRO A 378 -19.11 3.69 24.40
N ARG A 379 -19.25 4.68 23.52
CA ARG A 379 -20.37 4.74 22.58
C ARG A 379 -20.17 3.80 21.40
N LEU A 380 -20.76 2.61 21.46
CA LEU A 380 -20.95 1.74 20.31
C LEU A 380 -22.13 2.20 19.46
N PRO A 381 -22.18 1.86 18.15
CA PRO A 381 -23.37 2.12 17.34
C PRO A 381 -24.60 1.38 17.89
N ASP A 382 -25.76 2.05 17.86
CA ASP A 382 -27.02 1.53 18.45
C ASP A 382 -27.62 0.33 17.69
N ARG A 383 -27.20 0.09 16.44
CA ARG A 383 -27.74 -0.97 15.58
C ARG A 383 -26.65 -1.85 14.99
N PRO A 384 -26.79 -3.20 15.09
CA PRO A 384 -25.79 -4.12 14.55
C PRO A 384 -25.81 -4.18 13.03
N THR A 385 -24.63 -4.39 12.43
CA THR A 385 -24.59 -4.99 11.10
C THR A 385 -25.02 -6.44 11.23
N PRO A 386 -26.00 -6.91 10.46
CA PRO A 386 -26.38 -8.30 10.55
C PRO A 386 -25.25 -9.20 10.00
N ALA A 387 -24.97 -10.31 10.69
CA ALA A 387 -23.88 -11.23 10.34
C ALA A 387 -24.01 -11.79 8.91
N TRP A 388 -25.24 -11.97 8.42
CA TRP A 388 -25.50 -12.44 7.06
C TRP A 388 -24.96 -11.51 5.97
N LEU A 389 -24.70 -10.23 6.28
CA LEU A 389 -24.12 -9.28 5.33
C LEU A 389 -22.58 -9.27 5.39
N LEU A 390 -22.00 -9.49 6.58
CA LEU A 390 -20.55 -9.48 6.79
C LEU A 390 -19.87 -10.78 6.36
N VAL A 391 -20.49 -11.93 6.64
CA VAL A 391 -19.93 -13.24 6.30
C VAL A 391 -19.66 -13.37 4.80
N PRO A 392 -20.59 -13.03 3.89
CA PRO A 392 -20.31 -13.05 2.45
C PRO A 392 -19.14 -12.15 2.04
N ILE A 393 -19.05 -10.94 2.60
CA ILE A 393 -17.94 -10.01 2.31
C ILE A 393 -16.60 -10.63 2.70
N LEU A 394 -16.53 -11.26 3.89
CA LEU A 394 -15.32 -11.93 4.37
C LEU A 394 -14.96 -13.15 3.53
N VAL A 395 -15.95 -13.95 3.15
CA VAL A 395 -15.74 -15.14 2.30
C VAL A 395 -15.24 -14.71 0.91
N ILE A 396 -15.87 -13.70 0.30
CA ILE A 396 -15.43 -13.14 -0.98
C ILE A 396 -14.02 -12.57 -0.86
N GLY A 397 -13.73 -11.83 0.22
CA GLY A 397 -12.40 -11.28 0.47
C GLY A 397 -11.33 -12.36 0.63
N ALA A 398 -11.61 -13.40 1.41
CA ALA A 398 -10.72 -14.54 1.61
C ALA A 398 -10.46 -15.32 0.32
N PHE A 399 -11.52 -15.62 -0.43
CA PHE A 399 -11.42 -16.31 -1.71
C PHE A 399 -10.65 -15.48 -2.73
N GLY A 400 -10.99 -14.20 -2.87
CA GLY A 400 -10.32 -13.25 -3.75
C GLY A 400 -8.83 -13.10 -3.45
N ALA A 401 -8.48 -12.96 -2.17
CA ALA A 401 -7.08 -12.90 -1.73
C ALA A 401 -6.33 -14.22 -2.00
N THR A 402 -6.99 -15.37 -1.80
CA THR A 402 -6.43 -16.71 -2.10
C THR A 402 -6.13 -16.88 -3.58
N LEU A 403 -7.02 -16.42 -4.45
CA LEU A 403 -6.82 -16.49 -5.89
C LEU A 403 -5.69 -15.55 -6.35
N LEU A 404 -5.62 -14.32 -5.83
CA LEU A 404 -4.49 -13.41 -6.08
C LEU A 404 -3.16 -14.04 -5.66
N TRP A 405 -3.11 -14.57 -4.44
CA TRP A 405 -1.96 -15.27 -3.90
C TRP A 405 -1.50 -16.41 -4.81
N ARG A 406 -2.44 -17.27 -5.23
CA ARG A 406 -2.14 -18.42 -6.07
C ARG A 406 -1.62 -18.00 -7.44
N GLY A 407 -2.20 -16.96 -8.03
CA GLY A 407 -1.72 -16.37 -9.29
C GLY A 407 -0.31 -15.78 -9.18
N GLU A 408 0.01 -15.12 -8.07
CA GLU A 408 1.34 -14.54 -7.81
C GLU A 408 2.42 -15.61 -7.60
N ILE A 409 2.13 -16.65 -6.81
CA ILE A 409 3.04 -17.80 -6.67
C ILE A 409 3.27 -18.46 -8.03
N ALA A 410 2.20 -18.76 -8.77
CA ALA A 410 2.32 -19.40 -10.08
C ALA A 410 3.14 -18.55 -11.07
N SER A 411 3.01 -17.21 -11.02
CA SER A 411 3.80 -16.29 -11.83
C SER A 411 5.27 -16.26 -11.42
N THR A 412 5.55 -16.29 -10.12
CA THR A 412 6.91 -16.31 -9.58
C THR A 412 7.63 -17.63 -9.92
N GLU A 413 6.95 -18.76 -9.73
CA GLU A 413 7.43 -20.09 -10.13
C GLU A 413 7.66 -20.18 -11.65
N ALA A 414 6.80 -19.54 -12.44
CA ALA A 414 6.97 -19.45 -13.89
C ALA A 414 8.26 -18.70 -14.25
N LEU A 415 8.53 -17.56 -13.62
CA LEU A 415 9.72 -16.74 -13.86
C LEU A 415 11.01 -17.41 -13.39
N ALA A 416 10.97 -18.14 -12.27
CA ALA A 416 12.10 -18.90 -11.75
C ALA A 416 12.42 -20.16 -12.58
N GLY A 417 11.46 -20.65 -13.37
CA GLY A 417 11.60 -21.86 -14.17
C GLY A 417 12.53 -21.74 -15.41
N ALA A 418 12.71 -22.88 -16.08
CA ALA A 418 13.42 -22.96 -17.36
C ALA A 418 12.80 -22.03 -18.42
N SER A 419 13.65 -21.34 -19.19
CA SER A 419 13.26 -20.30 -20.16
C SER A 419 12.19 -20.74 -21.16
N GLU A 420 12.32 -21.96 -21.70
CA GLU A 420 11.45 -22.49 -22.76
C GLU A 420 9.97 -22.54 -22.37
N LYS A 421 9.65 -22.81 -21.10
CA LYS A 421 8.25 -22.97 -20.62
C LYS A 421 7.73 -21.77 -19.82
N ARG A 422 8.50 -20.69 -19.68
CA ARG A 422 8.11 -19.54 -18.84
C ARG A 422 6.82 -18.88 -19.33
N GLY A 423 6.70 -18.63 -20.64
CA GLY A 423 5.51 -18.01 -21.23
C GLY A 423 4.24 -18.83 -21.02
N GLN A 424 4.28 -20.14 -21.30
CA GLN A 424 3.15 -21.05 -21.08
C GLN A 424 2.73 -21.10 -19.61
N ARG A 425 3.68 -21.13 -18.67
CA ARG A 425 3.39 -21.12 -17.23
C ARG A 425 2.79 -19.79 -16.76
N LEU A 426 3.22 -18.65 -17.31
CA LEU A 426 2.64 -17.34 -17.01
C LEU A 426 1.20 -17.23 -17.53
N VAL A 427 0.92 -17.78 -18.71
CA VAL A 427 -0.45 -17.88 -19.24
C VAL A 427 -1.32 -18.76 -18.34
N ALA A 428 -0.80 -19.90 -17.89
CA ALA A 428 -1.50 -20.76 -16.93
C ALA A 428 -1.72 -20.05 -15.58
N ALA A 429 -0.75 -19.25 -15.11
CA ALA A 429 -0.89 -18.46 -13.90
C ALA A 429 -2.05 -17.45 -14.00
N ALA A 430 -2.25 -16.84 -15.17
CA ALA A 430 -3.35 -15.91 -15.41
C ALA A 430 -4.75 -16.54 -15.28
N ALA A 431 -4.88 -17.88 -15.33
CA ALA A 431 -6.15 -18.57 -15.15
C ALA A 431 -6.66 -18.51 -13.70
N TRP A 432 -5.76 -18.37 -12.72
CA TRP A 432 -6.14 -18.20 -11.30
C TRP A 432 -6.77 -16.84 -11.01
N THR A 433 -6.42 -15.84 -11.81
CA THR A 433 -6.79 -14.43 -11.60
C THR A 433 -7.33 -13.82 -12.89
N PRO A 434 -8.55 -14.18 -13.33
CA PRO A 434 -9.11 -13.70 -14.59
C PRO A 434 -9.31 -12.17 -14.63
N TRP A 435 -9.36 -11.51 -13.48
CA TRP A 435 -9.43 -10.05 -13.33
C TRP A 435 -8.07 -9.35 -13.26
N THR A 436 -6.96 -10.02 -13.58
CA THR A 436 -5.62 -9.41 -13.65
C THR A 436 -5.03 -9.60 -15.05
N VAL A 437 -4.17 -8.68 -15.45
CA VAL A 437 -3.44 -8.77 -16.73
C VAL A 437 -1.95 -8.89 -16.54
N THR A 438 -1.43 -8.60 -15.34
CA THR A 438 0.01 -8.65 -15.05
C THR A 438 0.69 -9.94 -15.54
N PRO A 439 0.19 -11.16 -15.26
CA PRO A 439 0.86 -12.37 -15.76
C PRO A 439 0.92 -12.46 -17.28
N LEU A 440 -0.10 -11.97 -18.00
CA LEU A 440 -0.11 -11.94 -19.46
C LEU A 440 0.83 -10.88 -20.05
N LEU A 441 0.91 -9.70 -19.42
CA LEU A 441 1.86 -8.67 -19.84
C LEU A 441 3.30 -9.15 -19.65
N THR A 442 3.59 -9.85 -18.55
CA THR A 442 4.89 -10.48 -18.32
C THR A 442 5.14 -11.61 -19.33
N ALA A 443 4.12 -12.41 -19.66
CA ALA A 443 4.25 -13.45 -20.68
C ALA A 443 4.59 -12.84 -22.06
N CYS A 444 3.93 -11.73 -22.44
CA CYS A 444 4.25 -10.94 -23.63
C CYS A 444 5.72 -10.48 -23.68
N GLN A 445 6.26 -10.01 -22.56
CA GLN A 445 7.65 -9.57 -22.45
C GLN A 445 8.61 -10.75 -22.65
N VAL A 446 8.40 -11.85 -21.93
CA VAL A 446 9.21 -13.06 -22.06
C VAL A 446 9.15 -13.62 -23.49
N ALA A 447 7.97 -13.59 -24.09
CA ALA A 447 7.75 -14.01 -25.46
C ALA A 447 8.55 -13.11 -26.42
N SER A 448 8.55 -11.79 -26.23
CA SER A 448 9.31 -10.86 -27.08
C SER A 448 10.84 -11.08 -27.04
N ASP A 449 11.37 -11.60 -25.93
CA ASP A 449 12.81 -11.83 -25.74
C ASP A 449 13.31 -13.18 -26.30
N THR A 450 12.40 -14.10 -26.62
CA THR A 450 12.74 -15.47 -27.05
C THR A 450 12.21 -15.74 -28.46
N ARG A 451 12.86 -16.61 -29.25
CA ARG A 451 12.25 -17.06 -30.52
C ARG A 451 10.91 -17.72 -30.18
N LEU A 452 9.85 -17.14 -30.72
CA LEU A 452 8.48 -17.38 -30.28
C LEU A 452 7.96 -18.73 -30.74
N ASP A 453 7.41 -19.49 -29.80
CA ASP A 453 6.50 -20.60 -30.07
C ASP A 453 5.18 -20.02 -30.64
N PRO A 454 4.83 -20.29 -31.91
CA PRO A 454 3.61 -19.76 -32.53
C PRO A 454 2.34 -20.14 -31.78
N ASP A 455 2.30 -21.34 -31.19
CA ASP A 455 1.11 -21.81 -30.46
C ASP A 455 0.89 -20.98 -29.20
N LEU A 456 1.97 -20.65 -28.47
CA LEU A 456 1.91 -19.77 -27.32
C LEU A 456 1.39 -18.37 -27.69
N LEU A 457 1.81 -17.82 -28.84
CA LEU A 457 1.36 -16.51 -29.30
C LEU A 457 -0.14 -16.48 -29.60
N VAL A 458 -0.68 -17.54 -30.22
CA VAL A 458 -2.12 -17.67 -30.47
C VAL A 458 -2.88 -17.69 -29.14
N VAL A 459 -2.40 -18.45 -28.16
CA VAL A 459 -3.02 -18.49 -26.83
C VAL A 459 -2.92 -17.12 -26.14
N LEU A 460 -1.79 -16.42 -26.26
CA LEU A 460 -1.61 -15.09 -25.69
C LEU A 460 -2.59 -14.06 -26.26
N ASP A 461 -2.75 -13.99 -27.60
CA ASP A 461 -3.72 -13.07 -28.23
C ASP A 461 -5.15 -13.35 -27.73
N ALA A 462 -5.55 -14.62 -27.69
CA ALA A 462 -6.87 -15.01 -27.18
C ALA A 462 -7.07 -14.58 -25.72
N ARG A 463 -6.10 -14.86 -24.84
CA ARG A 463 -6.18 -14.51 -23.41
C ARG A 463 -6.13 -13.02 -23.14
N LEU A 464 -5.41 -12.25 -23.96
CA LEU A 464 -5.40 -10.80 -23.90
C LEU A 464 -6.76 -10.24 -24.32
N ALA A 465 -7.35 -10.76 -25.40
CA ALA A 465 -8.66 -10.36 -25.88
C ALA A 465 -9.76 -10.58 -24.82
N GLU A 466 -9.77 -11.76 -24.18
CA GLU A 466 -10.69 -12.08 -23.08
C GLU A 466 -10.62 -11.09 -21.90
N ARG A 467 -9.47 -10.44 -21.70
CA ARG A 467 -9.20 -9.56 -20.55
C ARG A 467 -9.08 -8.08 -20.92
N ALA A 468 -9.52 -7.69 -22.11
CA ALA A 468 -9.52 -6.30 -22.54
C ALA A 468 -10.28 -5.38 -21.56
N TRP A 469 -11.29 -5.91 -20.86
CA TRP A 469 -12.10 -5.18 -19.87
C TRP A 469 -11.36 -4.88 -18.56
N VAL A 470 -10.31 -5.62 -18.19
CA VAL A 470 -9.60 -5.45 -16.92
C VAL A 470 -8.83 -4.12 -16.90
N ARG A 471 -8.16 -3.80 -18.01
CA ARG A 471 -7.45 -2.53 -18.20
C ARG A 471 -7.89 -1.86 -19.51
N PRO A 472 -9.13 -1.34 -19.57
CA PRO A 472 -9.75 -0.92 -20.83
C PRO A 472 -9.02 0.23 -21.51
N ARG A 473 -8.26 1.03 -20.74
CA ARG A 473 -7.46 2.15 -21.24
C ARG A 473 -5.95 1.96 -21.13
N SER A 474 -5.46 0.74 -20.84
CA SER A 474 -4.02 0.53 -20.75
C SER A 474 -3.37 0.51 -22.13
N GLY A 475 -2.38 1.39 -22.32
CA GLY A 475 -1.51 1.37 -23.49
C GLY A 475 -0.57 0.18 -23.51
N ALA A 476 -0.03 -0.22 -22.35
CA ALA A 476 0.84 -1.40 -22.24
C ALA A 476 0.13 -2.68 -22.67
N TRP A 477 -1.15 -2.83 -22.35
CA TRP A 477 -1.95 -3.95 -22.84
C TRP A 477 -2.13 -3.91 -24.37
N ALA A 478 -2.44 -2.74 -24.94
CA ALA A 478 -2.61 -2.59 -26.38
C ALA A 478 -1.28 -2.83 -27.14
N GLU A 479 -0.16 -2.35 -26.60
CA GLU A 479 1.18 -2.58 -27.13
C GLU A 479 1.55 -4.07 -27.10
N CYS A 480 1.35 -4.75 -25.97
CA CYS A 480 1.60 -6.19 -25.84
C CYS A 480 0.79 -6.98 -26.88
N ARG A 481 -0.49 -6.64 -27.07
CA ARG A 481 -1.31 -7.26 -28.11
C ARG A 481 -0.79 -6.98 -29.53
N ALA A 482 -0.36 -5.75 -29.81
CA ALA A 482 0.24 -5.41 -31.10
C ALA A 482 1.50 -6.24 -31.39
N ARG A 483 2.41 -6.37 -30.41
CA ARG A 483 3.64 -7.18 -30.53
C ARG A 483 3.33 -8.66 -30.79
N VAL A 484 2.35 -9.23 -30.09
CA VAL A 484 1.89 -10.61 -30.30
C VAL A 484 1.37 -10.80 -31.73
N LEU A 485 0.53 -9.87 -32.22
CA LEU A 485 -0.03 -9.93 -33.57
C LEU A 485 1.04 -9.78 -34.66
N MET A 486 2.04 -8.91 -34.47
CA MET A 486 3.18 -8.80 -35.38
C MET A 486 3.95 -10.12 -35.47
N ALA A 487 4.20 -10.75 -34.33
CA ALA A 487 4.92 -12.02 -34.28
C ALA A 487 4.13 -13.18 -34.93
N LEU A 488 2.80 -13.07 -34.99
CA LEU A 488 1.93 -13.98 -35.74
C LEU A 488 1.83 -13.62 -37.24
N GLY A 489 2.55 -12.61 -37.73
CA GLY A 489 2.47 -12.14 -39.11
C GLY A 489 1.19 -11.34 -39.45
N ARG A 490 0.39 -10.96 -38.44
CA ARG A 490 -0.87 -10.22 -38.60
C ARG A 490 -0.65 -8.71 -38.52
N TYR A 491 0.19 -8.17 -39.40
CA TYR A 491 0.67 -6.77 -39.34
C TYR A 491 -0.44 -5.72 -39.43
N GLY A 492 -1.47 -5.95 -40.26
CA GLY A 492 -2.60 -5.03 -40.37
C GLY A 492 -3.37 -4.86 -39.06
N GLU A 493 -3.59 -5.96 -38.33
CA GLU A 493 -4.24 -5.93 -37.01
C GLU A 493 -3.32 -5.37 -35.95
N ALA A 494 -2.03 -5.72 -35.99
CA ALA A 494 -1.04 -5.14 -35.10
C ALA A 494 -1.01 -3.62 -35.22
N LEU A 495 -1.03 -3.07 -36.44
CA LEU A 495 -1.06 -1.62 -36.69
C LEU A 495 -2.25 -0.94 -36.00
N VAL A 496 -3.43 -1.58 -35.98
CA VAL A 496 -4.60 -1.06 -35.25
C VAL A 496 -4.30 -0.97 -33.76
N TRP A 497 -3.70 -2.00 -33.18
CA TRP A 497 -3.39 -2.03 -31.75
C TRP A 497 -2.20 -1.13 -31.35
N VAL A 498 -1.22 -0.91 -32.23
CA VAL A 498 -0.17 0.10 -32.00
C VAL A 498 -0.79 1.50 -31.95
N ARG A 499 -1.68 1.82 -32.89
CA ARG A 499 -2.39 3.11 -32.90
C ARG A 499 -3.28 3.27 -31.68
N GLU A 500 -3.90 2.18 -31.22
CA GLU A 500 -4.65 2.15 -29.96
C GLU A 500 -3.75 2.42 -28.75
N ALA A 501 -2.58 1.77 -28.68
CA ALA A 501 -1.58 2.03 -27.64
C ALA A 501 -1.17 3.50 -27.65
N ARG A 502 -0.88 4.07 -28.83
CA ARG A 502 -0.52 5.49 -28.98
C ARG A 502 -1.67 6.42 -28.59
N ARG A 503 -2.92 6.08 -28.94
CA ARG A 503 -4.08 6.88 -28.50
C ARG A 503 -4.19 6.92 -26.97
N ARG A 504 -3.88 5.82 -26.30
CA ARG A 504 -3.92 5.70 -24.82
C ARG A 504 -2.70 6.33 -24.15
N THR A 505 -1.55 6.32 -24.82
CA THR A 505 -0.29 6.85 -24.32
C THR A 505 0.40 7.72 -25.38
N PRO A 506 -0.18 8.89 -25.71
CA PRO A 506 0.24 9.69 -26.87
C PRO A 506 1.65 10.27 -26.75
N TRP A 507 2.24 10.21 -25.56
CA TRP A 507 3.57 10.74 -25.25
C TRP A 507 4.67 9.67 -25.26
N ARG A 508 4.37 8.44 -25.67
CA ARG A 508 5.35 7.36 -25.80
C ARG A 508 5.90 7.28 -27.23
N HIS A 509 7.09 7.83 -27.43
CA HIS A 509 7.78 7.87 -28.73
C HIS A 509 8.24 6.51 -29.23
N ASP A 510 8.49 5.56 -28.32
CA ASP A 510 8.88 4.19 -28.68
C ASP A 510 7.79 3.44 -29.47
N LEU A 511 6.53 3.90 -29.40
CA LEU A 511 5.44 3.36 -30.21
C LEU A 511 5.53 3.76 -31.69
N ASP A 512 6.26 4.81 -32.05
CA ASP A 512 6.44 5.21 -33.45
C ASP A 512 7.36 4.25 -34.20
N GLU A 513 8.34 3.65 -33.51
CA GLU A 513 9.15 2.56 -34.04
C GLU A 513 8.32 1.31 -34.29
N LEU A 514 7.48 0.95 -33.32
CA LEU A 514 6.57 -0.19 -33.44
C LEU A 514 5.55 0.01 -34.57
N GLU A 515 5.04 1.23 -34.75
CA GLU A 515 4.12 1.56 -35.86
C GLU A 515 4.82 1.45 -37.22
N ARG A 516 6.06 1.95 -37.33
CA ARG A 516 6.87 1.81 -38.55
C ARG A 516 7.14 0.34 -38.88
N ALA A 517 7.48 -0.47 -37.87
CA ALA A 517 7.71 -1.89 -38.04
C ALA A 517 6.46 -2.64 -38.53
N CYS A 518 5.26 -2.20 -38.15
CA CYS A 518 4.00 -2.75 -38.68
C CYS A 518 3.73 -2.37 -40.15
N ARG A 519 4.36 -1.31 -40.68
CA ARG A 519 4.14 -0.80 -42.06
C ARG A 519 5.21 -1.26 -43.06
N GLY A 520 6.38 -1.68 -42.57
CA GLY A 520 7.57 -1.97 -43.39
C GLY A 520 7.58 -3.36 -44.05
N LEU A 521 6.46 -4.07 -44.02
CA LEU A 521 6.22 -5.40 -44.57
C LEU A 521 4.85 -5.39 -45.27
#